data_AF-A0A1H5SVY8-F1
#
_entry.id   AF-A0A1H5SVY8-F1
#
_cell.length_a   1.000
_cell.length_b   1.000
_cell.length_c   1.000
_cell.angle_alpha   90.00
_cell.angle_beta   90.00
_cell.angle_gamma   90.00
#
_symmetry.space_group_name_H-M   'P 1'
#
loop_
_entity.id
_entity.type
_entity.pdbx_description
1 polymer ?
#
loop_
_entity_poly.entity_id
_entity_poly.type
_entity_poly.pdbx_seq_one_letter_code
_entity_poly.pdbx_strand_id
1 'polypeptide(L)' 'MKSVDYYNDLPYKVRIIPNKTKDTFTVAYPELPEVISEGKTIEEALNKAKKAKYEWLSLAVKNGTKIVEPD' A
#
# COMPACT_ATOMS: atom_id res chain seq x y z
N MET A 1 -7.42 11.47 -16.93
CA MET A 1 -6.92 10.99 -15.63
C MET A 1 -6.23 9.65 -15.86
N LYS A 2 -5.10 9.37 -15.20
CA LYS A 2 -4.43 8.07 -15.34
C LYS A 2 -5.29 6.96 -14.70
N SER A 3 -5.19 5.71 -15.19
CA SER A 3 -6.01 4.59 -14.71
C SER A 3 -5.51 4.05 -13.37
N VAL A 4 -6.34 3.25 -12.69
CA VAL A 4 -5.94 2.52 -11.47
C VAL A 4 -4.74 1.62 -11.78
N ASP A 5 -4.79 0.89 -12.90
CA ASP A 5 -3.73 -0.03 -13.30
C ASP A 5 -2.40 0.70 -13.56
N TYR A 6 -2.44 1.88 -14.21
CA TYR A 6 -1.25 2.71 -14.40
C TYR A 6 -0.55 2.99 -13.06
N TYR A 7 -1.30 3.45 -12.06
CA TYR A 7 -0.71 3.72 -10.75
C TYR A 7 -0.29 2.42 -10.07
N ASN A 8 -1.11 1.37 -10.14
CA ASN A 8 -0.81 0.12 -9.47
C ASN A 8 0.51 -0.53 -9.95
N ASP A 9 0.88 -0.33 -11.20
CA ASP A 9 2.12 -0.86 -11.79
C ASP A 9 3.36 -0.02 -11.44
N LEU A 10 3.19 1.18 -10.85
CA LEU A 10 4.34 1.99 -10.41
C LEU A 10 5.09 1.33 -9.24
N PRO A 11 6.43 1.48 -9.19
CA PRO A 11 7.29 0.82 -8.22
C PRO A 11 7.29 1.55 -6.87
N TYR A 12 6.13 1.66 -6.22
CA TYR A 12 6.01 2.26 -4.89
C TYR A 12 6.89 1.54 -3.87
N LYS A 13 7.55 2.32 -3.03
CA LYS A 13 8.40 1.79 -1.96
C LYS A 13 7.52 1.09 -0.94
N VAL A 14 8.06 0.01 -0.37
CA VAL A 14 7.41 -0.72 0.72
C VAL A 14 8.28 -0.60 1.95
N ARG A 15 7.68 -0.18 3.05
CA ARG A 15 8.32 -0.19 4.37
C ARG A 15 7.78 -1.36 5.18
N ILE A 16 8.69 -2.17 5.70
CA ILE A 16 8.38 -3.31 6.57
C ILE A 16 8.89 -2.97 7.97
N ILE A 17 8.01 -3.02 8.96
CA ILE A 17 8.31 -2.68 10.35
C ILE A 17 7.95 -3.89 11.21
N PRO A 18 8.94 -4.57 11.84
CA PRO A 18 8.65 -5.68 12.75
C PRO A 18 8.06 -5.16 14.06
N ASN A 19 7.02 -5.82 14.55
CA ASN A 19 6.41 -5.59 15.86
C ASN A 19 6.73 -6.77 16.79
N LYS A 20 7.78 -6.62 17.59
CA LYS A 20 8.28 -7.67 18.49
C LYS A 20 7.30 -8.04 19.61
N THR A 21 6.42 -7.13 20.01
CA THR A 21 5.46 -7.39 21.10
C THR A 21 4.32 -8.28 20.64
N LYS A 22 3.90 -8.12 19.39
CA LYS A 22 2.79 -8.90 18.80
C LYS A 22 3.24 -10.07 17.95
N ASP A 23 4.55 -10.20 17.72
CA ASP A 23 5.14 -11.14 16.76
C ASP A 23 4.51 -11.01 15.36
N THR A 24 4.40 -9.75 14.90
CA THR A 24 3.80 -9.38 13.61
C THR A 24 4.72 -8.45 12.81
N PHE A 25 4.36 -8.24 11.54
CA PHE A 25 4.98 -7.29 10.63
C PHE A 25 3.94 -6.30 10.14
N THR A 26 4.26 -5.02 10.21
CA THR A 26 3.51 -3.96 9.56
C THR A 26 4.13 -3.65 8.21
N VAL A 27 3.31 -3.56 7.17
CA VAL A 27 3.70 -3.16 5.82
C VAL A 27 2.98 -1.86 5.47
N ALA A 28 3.71 -0.89 4.91
CA ALA A 28 3.17 0.41 4.51
C ALA A 28 3.74 0.87 3.17
N TYR A 29 2.95 1.60 2.40
CA TYR A 29 3.40 2.34 1.22
C TYR A 29 3.57 3.82 1.58
N PRO A 30 4.81 4.33 1.77
CA PRO A 30 5.03 5.70 2.25
C PRO A 30 4.40 6.79 1.38
N GLU A 31 4.37 6.57 0.06
CA GLU A 31 3.82 7.52 -0.92
C GLU A 31 2.28 7.46 -1.00
N LEU A 32 1.67 6.37 -0.53
CA LEU A 32 0.22 6.15 -0.56
C LEU A 32 -0.30 6.16 0.88
N PRO A 33 -0.68 7.34 1.42
CA PRO A 33 -1.12 7.45 2.80
C PRO A 33 -2.31 6.52 3.05
N GLU A 34 -2.44 6.03 4.29
CA GLU A 34 -3.49 5.09 4.73
C GLU A 34 -3.37 3.67 4.19
N VAL A 35 -2.49 3.40 3.21
CA VAL A 35 -2.24 2.03 2.74
C VAL A 35 -1.23 1.34 3.66
N ILE A 36 -1.76 0.79 4.75
CA ILE A 36 -1.01 0.02 5.75
C ILE A 36 -1.69 -1.33 6.01
N SER A 37 -0.90 -2.33 6.40
CA SER A 37 -1.41 -3.65 6.79
C SER A 37 -0.53 -4.28 7.88
N GLU A 38 -1.07 -5.28 8.57
CA GLU A 38 -0.36 -6.11 9.53
C GLU A 38 -0.59 -7.60 9.22
N GLY A 39 0.44 -8.43 9.47
CA GLY A 39 0.39 -9.88 9.32
C GLY A 39 1.39 -10.58 10.22
N LYS A 40 1.18 -11.87 10.49
CA LYS A 40 2.13 -12.69 11.27
C LYS A 40 3.41 -12.98 10.50
N THR A 41 3.33 -12.95 9.17
CA THR A 41 4.49 -13.02 8.29
C THR A 41 4.57 -11.78 7.40
N ILE A 42 5.77 -11.52 6.88
CA ILE A 42 5.98 -10.45 5.89
C ILE A 42 5.10 -10.67 4.65
N GLU A 43 5.00 -11.91 4.17
CA GLU A 43 4.20 -12.26 2.99
C GLU A 43 2.71 -11.98 3.21
N GLU A 44 2.17 -12.37 4.38
CA GLU A 44 0.78 -12.10 4.72
C GLU A 44 0.49 -10.59 4.75
N ALA A 45 1.34 -9.83 5.43
CA ALA A 45 1.21 -8.38 5.50
C ALA A 45 1.31 -7.75 4.11
N LEU A 46 2.27 -8.17 3.29
CA LEU A 46 2.46 -7.66 1.94
C LEU A 46 1.28 -7.97 1.02
N ASN A 47 0.73 -9.18 1.07
CA ASN A 47 -0.44 -9.55 0.27
C ASN A 47 -1.68 -8.74 0.66
N LYS A 48 -1.88 -8.46 1.96
CA LYS A 48 -2.93 -7.56 2.42
C LYS A 48 -2.67 -6.12 1.96
N ALA A 49 -1.43 -5.63 2.05
CA ALA A 49 -1.06 -4.28 1.62
C ALA A 49 -1.31 -4.08 0.12
N LYS A 50 -0.99 -5.08 -0.72
CA LYS A 50 -1.26 -5.03 -2.17
C LYS A 50 -2.75 -4.88 -2.49
N LYS A 51 -3.62 -5.59 -1.75
CA LYS A 51 -5.08 -5.45 -1.91
C LYS A 51 -5.55 -4.06 -1.48
N ALA A 52 -5.12 -3.62 -0.29
CA ALA A 52 -5.43 -2.29 0.21
C ALA A 52 -4.95 -1.17 -0.74
N LYS A 53 -3.77 -1.34 -1.36
CA LYS A 53 -3.24 -0.43 -2.38
C LYS A 53 -4.21 -0.29 -3.55
N TYR A 54 -4.66 -1.41 -4.12
CA TYR A 54 -5.57 -1.39 -5.27
C TYR A 54 -6.92 -0.74 -4.94
N GLU A 55 -7.49 -1.05 -3.77
CA GLU A 55 -8.74 -0.47 -3.28
C GLU A 55 -8.60 1.04 -3.06
N TRP A 56 -7.52 1.47 -2.41
CA TRP A 56 -7.24 2.88 -2.17
C TRP A 56 -7.04 3.65 -3.49
N LEU A 57 -6.25 3.11 -4.42
CA LEU A 57 -6.05 3.72 -5.74
C LEU A 57 -7.35 3.83 -6.52
N SER A 58 -8.23 2.82 -6.44
CA SER A 58 -9.55 2.85 -7.07
C SER A 58 -10.42 3.99 -6.55
N LEU A 59 -10.42 4.19 -5.23
CA LEU A 59 -11.15 5.29 -4.60
C LEU A 59 -10.51 6.65 -4.92
N ALA A 60 -9.19 6.75 -4.87
CA ALA A 60 -8.46 7.98 -5.16
C ALA A 60 -8.71 8.42 -6.61
N VAL A 61 -8.68 7.49 -7.57
CA VAL A 61 -9.05 7.74 -8.96
C VAL A 61 -10.52 8.18 -9.04
N LYS A 62 -11.45 7.42 -8.48
CA LYS A 62 -12.89 7.78 -8.54
C LYS A 62 -13.18 9.17 -7.97
N ASN A 63 -12.52 9.55 -6.89
CA ASN A 63 -12.76 10.81 -6.19
C ASN A 63 -11.90 11.98 -6.71
N GLY A 64 -11.03 11.76 -7.70
CA GLY A 64 -10.09 12.77 -8.18
C GLY A 64 -9.05 13.20 -7.12
N THR A 65 -8.75 12.32 -6.17
CA THR A 65 -7.72 12.56 -5.15
C THR A 65 -6.33 12.56 -5.81
N LYS A 66 -5.47 13.48 -5.39
CA LYS A 66 -4.08 13.54 -5.88
C LYS A 66 -3.32 12.29 -5.42
N ILE A 67 -2.84 11.51 -6.38
CA ILE A 67 -1.97 10.34 -6.13
C ILE A 67 -0.52 10.78 -6.35
N VAL A 68 0.33 10.54 -5.36
CA VAL A 68 1.77 10.81 -5.44
C VAL A 68 2.39 9.66 -6.23
N GLU A 69 3.23 9.96 -7.22
CA GLU A 69 4.00 8.95 -7.96
C GLU A 69 5.34 8.73 -7.25
N PRO A 70 5.91 7.51 -7.30
CA PRO A 70 7.23 7.26 -6.73
C PRO A 70 8.31 7.99 -7.53
N ASP A 71 9.35 8.46 -6.83
CA ASP A 71 10.57 9.03 -7.43
C ASP A 71 11.38 7.98 -8.22
#